data_AF-A0A0C9XQW8-F1
#
_entry.id   AF-A0A0C9XQW8-F1
#
_cell.length_a   1.000
_cell.length_b   1.000
_cell.length_c   1.000
_cell.angle_alpha   90.00
_cell.angle_beta   90.00
_cell.angle_gamma   90.00
#
_symmetry.space_group_name_H-M   'P 1'
#
loop_
_entity.id
_entity.type
_entity.pdbx_description
1 polymer ?
#
loop_
_entity_poly.entity_id
_entity_poly.type
_entity_poly.pdbx_seq_one_letter_code
_entity_poly.pdbx_strand_id
1 'polypeptide(L)'
;MSFPNGLYTLRASPAAGYGGLYATGNGDNETVTVAPNTPPVVDRQIWNIKAVLGKPGAYTITLYTTGSTFGGHWFPKDARLIPEVPIITSEKSYEWYIAYKETPDVPDTITIQAGTLVGERLYARANDKNEVVVISVRAGPDAEVPYWQFEPFIKHGDL
;
A
#
# COMPACT_ATOMS: atom_id res chain seq x y z
N MET A 1 2.27 -12.14 14.27
CA MET A 1 3.02 -12.75 13.16
C MET A 1 3.47 -11.64 12.22
N SER A 2 4.65 -11.75 11.62
CA SER A 2 5.14 -10.79 10.61
C SER A 2 4.46 -11.05 9.26
N PHE A 3 4.16 -9.98 8.51
CA PHE A 3 3.75 -10.09 7.11
C PHE A 3 4.90 -10.67 6.26
N PRO A 4 4.64 -11.67 5.38
CA PRO A 4 5.68 -12.33 4.60
C PRO A 4 6.24 -11.43 3.48
N ASN A 5 7.55 -11.53 3.24
CA ASN A 5 8.17 -10.86 2.09
C ASN A 5 7.67 -11.49 0.79
N GLY A 6 7.45 -10.68 -0.25
CA GLY A 6 6.96 -11.20 -1.54
C GLY A 6 6.45 -10.15 -2.50
N LEU A 7 5.96 -10.63 -3.64
CA LEU A 7 5.26 -9.82 -4.63
C LEU A 7 3.75 -9.94 -4.39
N TYR A 8 3.06 -8.80 -4.35
CA TYR A 8 1.63 -8.75 -4.05
C TYR A 8 0.91 -7.75 -4.93
N THR A 9 -0.35 -8.01 -5.22
CA THR A 9 -1.30 -6.94 -5.59
C THR A 9 -1.97 -6.43 -4.31
N LEU A 10 -2.35 -5.14 -4.31
CA LEU A 10 -2.98 -4.49 -3.15
C LEU A 10 -4.30 -3.88 -3.58
N ARG A 11 -5.42 -4.52 -3.23
CA ARG A 11 -6.76 -4.01 -3.49
C ARG A 11 -7.19 -3.05 -2.39
N ALA A 12 -7.56 -1.84 -2.77
CA ALA A 12 -8.05 -0.83 -1.85
C ALA A 12 -9.37 -1.27 -1.20
N SER A 13 -9.48 -1.08 0.12
CA SER A 13 -10.70 -1.38 0.85
C SER A 13 -10.94 -0.42 2.03
N PRO A 14 -12.21 -0.18 2.42
CA PRO A 14 -13.46 -0.70 1.82
C PRO A 14 -13.65 -0.23 0.36
N ALA A 15 -14.13 -1.13 -0.51
CA ALA A 15 -14.17 -0.91 -1.95
C ALA A 15 -15.36 -0.01 -2.35
N ALA A 16 -15.13 0.96 -3.23
CA ALA A 16 -16.19 1.61 -4.00
C ALA A 16 -16.36 0.85 -5.34
N GLY A 17 -17.43 0.05 -5.48
CA GLY A 17 -17.84 -0.57 -6.75
C GLY A 17 -17.40 -2.02 -7.01
N TYR A 18 -18.00 -2.61 -8.05
CA TYR A 18 -17.72 -3.98 -8.53
C TYR A 18 -16.40 -4.03 -9.31
N GLY A 19 -15.57 -5.07 -9.07
CA GLY A 19 -14.30 -5.29 -9.79
C GLY A 19 -13.03 -4.94 -9.01
N GLY A 20 -13.14 -4.17 -7.92
CA GLY A 20 -12.00 -3.80 -7.06
C GLY A 20 -11.01 -2.84 -7.73
N LEU A 21 -10.44 -1.93 -6.95
CA LEU A 21 -9.39 -1.02 -7.42
C LEU A 21 -8.09 -1.37 -6.72
N TYR A 22 -7.02 -1.51 -7.50
CA TYR A 22 -5.71 -1.98 -7.04
C TYR A 22 -4.69 -0.87 -7.11
N ALA A 23 -3.83 -0.77 -6.10
CA ALA A 23 -2.76 0.22 -6.07
C ALA A 23 -1.87 0.07 -7.31
N THR A 24 -1.69 1.16 -8.04
CA THR A 24 -1.10 1.23 -9.37
C THR A 24 -0.02 2.30 -9.39
N GLY A 25 1.21 1.92 -9.74
CA GLY A 25 2.32 2.84 -9.96
C GLY A 25 2.25 3.53 -11.32
N ASN A 26 2.49 4.84 -11.36
CA ASN A 26 2.29 5.65 -12.58
C ASN A 26 3.57 6.20 -13.23
N GLY A 27 4.74 5.95 -12.64
CA GLY A 27 6.01 6.51 -13.09
C GLY A 27 6.95 6.67 -11.92
N ASP A 28 8.02 7.47 -12.07
CA ASP A 28 8.84 7.93 -10.94
C ASP A 28 8.36 9.32 -10.49
N ASN A 29 8.33 9.57 -9.18
CA ASN A 29 7.76 10.77 -8.55
C ASN A 29 6.29 11.06 -8.91
N GLU A 30 5.58 10.05 -9.41
CA GLU A 30 4.17 10.13 -9.75
C GLU A 30 3.30 9.60 -8.62
N THR A 31 2.12 10.18 -8.44
CA THR A 31 1.15 9.72 -7.44
C THR A 31 0.77 8.26 -7.71
N VAL A 32 0.83 7.41 -6.68
CA VAL A 32 0.26 6.07 -6.69
C VAL A 32 -1.26 6.24 -6.72
N THR A 33 -1.91 5.61 -7.69
CA THR A 33 -3.37 5.64 -7.83
C THR A 33 -3.97 4.27 -7.60
N VAL A 34 -5.30 4.15 -7.65
CA VAL A 34 -5.98 2.86 -7.72
C VAL A 34 -6.71 2.71 -9.05
N ALA A 35 -6.60 1.55 -9.66
CA ALA A 35 -7.21 1.26 -10.96
C ALA A 35 -7.72 -0.19 -11.02
N PRO A 36 -8.66 -0.52 -11.92
CA PRO A 36 -9.07 -1.90 -12.15
C PRO A 36 -7.88 -2.79 -12.56
N ASN A 37 -7.91 -4.06 -12.17
CA ASN A 37 -6.87 -5.03 -12.56
C ASN A 37 -7.12 -5.57 -13.98
N THR A 38 -6.95 -4.70 -14.96
CA THR A 38 -7.12 -5.01 -16.39
C THR A 38 -6.00 -4.38 -17.21
N PRO A 39 -5.61 -4.96 -18.37
CA PRO A 39 -4.66 -4.31 -19.26
C PRO A 39 -5.07 -2.87 -19.59
N PRO A 40 -4.12 -1.91 -19.69
CA PRO A 40 -2.67 -2.09 -19.72
C PRO A 40 -1.95 -1.91 -18.37
N VAL A 41 -2.67 -1.89 -17.24
CA VAL A 41 -2.08 -1.47 -15.94
C VAL A 41 -1.67 -2.61 -15.01
N VAL A 42 -1.96 -3.87 -15.35
CA VAL A 42 -1.71 -5.06 -14.52
C VAL A 42 -0.26 -5.13 -14.01
N ASP A 43 0.72 -4.92 -14.90
CA ASP A 43 2.14 -4.99 -14.52
C ASP A 43 2.55 -3.88 -13.54
N ARG A 44 1.78 -2.79 -13.49
CA ARG A 44 2.01 -1.64 -12.59
C ARG A 44 1.33 -1.79 -11.23
N GLN A 45 0.65 -2.91 -11.00
CA GLN A 45 -0.11 -3.20 -9.78
C GLN A 45 0.57 -4.22 -8.87
N ILE A 46 1.78 -4.65 -9.24
CA ILE A 46 2.56 -5.63 -8.50
C ILE A 46 3.58 -4.91 -7.64
N TRP A 47 3.54 -5.15 -6.34
CA TRP A 47 4.39 -4.51 -5.34
C TRP A 47 5.24 -5.53 -4.62
N ASN A 48 6.54 -5.29 -4.58
CA ASN A 48 7.50 -6.01 -3.76
C ASN A 48 7.48 -5.45 -2.34
N ILE A 49 7.00 -6.25 -1.39
CA ILE A 49 6.94 -5.91 0.03
C ILE A 49 8.05 -6.65 0.76
N LYS A 50 8.94 -5.91 1.42
CA LYS A 50 10.10 -6.47 2.13
C LYS A 50 10.24 -5.88 3.52
N ALA A 51 10.40 -6.75 4.53
CA ALA A 51 10.69 -6.37 5.90
C ALA A 51 12.03 -5.61 5.98
N VAL A 52 12.06 -4.58 6.81
CA VAL A 52 13.26 -3.80 7.10
C VAL A 52 14.07 -4.52 8.18
N LEU A 53 15.33 -4.84 7.86
CA LEU A 53 16.22 -5.56 8.78
C LEU A 53 16.40 -4.78 10.09
N GLY A 54 16.20 -5.45 11.22
CA GLY A 54 16.35 -4.85 12.55
C GLY A 54 15.17 -3.98 13.01
N LYS A 55 14.10 -3.86 12.23
CA LYS A 55 12.88 -3.09 12.59
C LYS A 55 11.62 -3.96 12.49
N PRO A 56 11.20 -4.59 13.60
CA PRO A 56 10.02 -5.45 13.61
C PRO A 56 8.76 -4.72 13.12
N GLY A 57 8.03 -5.34 12.19
CA GLY A 57 6.79 -4.79 11.64
C GLY A 57 6.96 -3.67 10.62
N ALA A 58 8.18 -3.21 10.34
CA ALA A 58 8.47 -2.21 9.32
C ALA A 58 8.80 -2.87 7.97
N TYR A 59 8.29 -2.29 6.90
CA TYR A 59 8.38 -2.80 5.53
C TYR A 59 8.68 -1.67 4.55
N THR A 60 9.31 -2.02 3.44
CA THR A 60 9.31 -1.20 2.22
C THR A 60 8.30 -1.77 1.25
N ILE A 61 7.63 -0.89 0.51
CA ILE A 61 6.69 -1.24 -0.56
C ILE A 61 7.25 -0.63 -1.84
N THR A 62 7.60 -1.47 -2.81
CA THR A 62 8.33 -1.04 -4.02
C THR A 62 7.66 -1.60 -5.26
N LEU A 63 7.45 -0.78 -6.28
CA LEU A 63 6.88 -1.25 -7.54
C LEU A 63 7.77 -2.36 -8.13
N TYR A 64 7.17 -3.49 -8.50
CA TYR A 64 7.88 -4.54 -9.20
C TYR A 64 8.04 -4.15 -10.67
N THR A 65 9.29 -3.98 -11.12
CA THR A 65 9.63 -3.74 -12.52
C THR A 65 10.54 -4.85 -13.01
N THR A 66 10.39 -5.28 -14.26
CA THR A 66 11.20 -6.36 -14.87
C THR A 66 12.58 -5.87 -15.33
N GLY A 67 13.13 -4.82 -14.73
CA GLY A 67 14.39 -4.18 -15.13
C GLY A 67 15.15 -3.53 -13.96
N SER A 68 16.32 -2.94 -14.23
CA SER A 68 17.19 -2.28 -13.24
C SER A 68 16.77 -0.82 -12.96
N THR A 69 15.48 -0.52 -12.92
CA THR A 69 15.03 0.82 -12.51
C THR A 69 15.19 0.95 -11.00
N PHE A 70 16.15 1.77 -10.59
CA PHE A 70 16.24 2.27 -9.22
C PHE A 70 14.96 3.09 -8.94
N GLY A 71 14.29 2.83 -7.81
CA GLY A 71 13.10 3.57 -7.38
C GLY A 71 11.77 2.82 -7.47
N GLY A 72 10.67 3.56 -7.41
CA GLY A 72 9.32 2.99 -7.31
C GLY A 72 8.86 2.69 -5.89
N HIS A 73 9.56 3.17 -4.87
CA HIS A 73 9.13 3.01 -3.48
C HIS A 73 7.91 3.87 -3.18
N TRP A 74 6.95 3.35 -2.42
CA TRP A 74 5.92 4.20 -1.82
C TRP A 74 6.55 5.19 -0.85
N PHE A 75 6.29 6.47 -1.09
CA PHE A 75 6.81 7.57 -0.30
C PHE A 75 5.74 8.65 -0.11
N PRO A 76 5.46 9.13 1.12
CA PRO A 76 4.57 10.27 1.32
C PRO A 76 5.14 11.52 0.65
N LYS A 77 4.37 12.17 -0.24
CA LYS A 77 4.78 13.39 -0.93
C LYS A 77 5.26 14.44 0.08
N ASP A 78 6.42 15.04 -0.21
CA ASP A 78 7.11 16.03 0.65
C ASP A 78 7.68 15.49 1.97
N ALA A 79 7.69 14.17 2.20
CA ALA A 79 8.14 13.53 3.44
C ALA A 79 7.41 14.02 4.71
N ARG A 80 6.27 14.70 4.54
CA ARG A 80 5.47 15.24 5.63
C ARG A 80 4.33 14.28 5.92
N LEU A 81 4.23 13.86 7.17
CA LEU A 81 3.14 13.06 7.69
C LEU A 81 1.96 13.95 8.10
N ILE A 82 1.39 14.66 7.12
CA ILE A 82 0.12 15.39 7.30
C ILE A 82 -1.01 14.63 6.59
N PRO A 83 -2.27 14.73 7.07
CA PRO A 83 -3.40 14.08 6.42
C PRO A 83 -3.58 14.55 4.97
N GLU A 84 -4.12 13.64 4.15
CA GLU A 84 -4.39 13.81 2.71
C GLU A 84 -3.15 14.02 1.83
N VAL A 85 -1.96 13.71 2.35
CA VAL A 85 -0.73 13.69 1.55
C VAL A 85 -0.77 12.52 0.57
N PRO A 86 -0.61 12.77 -0.75
CA PRO A 86 -0.47 11.70 -1.73
C PRO A 86 0.75 10.83 -1.44
N ILE A 87 0.63 9.53 -1.68
CA ILE A 87 1.76 8.62 -1.78
C ILE A 87 2.23 8.67 -3.23
N ILE A 88 3.51 8.95 -3.42
CA ILE A 88 4.18 8.89 -4.72
C ILE A 88 5.08 7.66 -4.80
N THR A 89 5.41 7.25 -6.00
CA THR A 89 6.60 6.42 -6.25
C THR A 89 7.86 7.28 -6.14
N SER A 90 8.93 6.79 -5.53
CA SER A 90 10.18 7.54 -5.39
C SER A 90 11.41 6.62 -5.39
N GLU A 91 12.57 7.19 -5.70
CA GLU A 91 13.88 6.58 -5.43
C GLU A 91 14.16 6.44 -3.92
N LYS A 92 13.58 7.30 -3.09
CA LYS A 92 13.72 7.22 -1.64
C LYS A 92 12.77 6.17 -1.07
N SER A 93 13.29 5.32 -0.21
CA SER A 93 12.46 4.40 0.56
C SER A 93 11.79 5.09 1.74
N TYR A 94 10.60 4.61 2.09
CA TYR A 94 9.89 4.96 3.31
C TYR A 94 9.53 3.68 4.07
N GLU A 95 9.52 3.76 5.40
CA GLU A 95 9.21 2.62 6.27
C GLU A 95 7.72 2.62 6.60
N TRP A 96 7.03 1.57 6.19
CA TRP A 96 5.61 1.35 6.42
C TRP A 96 5.41 0.26 7.47
N TYR A 97 4.53 0.48 8.42
CA TYR A 97 4.16 -0.55 9.39
C TYR A 97 2.98 -1.34 8.87
N ILE A 98 3.17 -2.64 8.63
CA ILE A 98 2.14 -3.53 8.08
C ILE A 98 1.67 -4.49 9.17
N ALA A 99 0.36 -4.54 9.37
CA ALA A 99 -0.28 -5.46 10.32
C ALA A 99 -1.52 -6.08 9.70
N TYR A 100 -1.76 -7.37 9.98
CA TYR A 100 -3.00 -8.03 9.62
C TYR A 100 -4.20 -7.34 10.27
N LYS A 101 -5.29 -7.25 9.52
CA LYS A 101 -6.60 -6.82 10.02
C LYS A 101 -7.55 -8.00 9.92
N GLU A 102 -8.28 -8.25 10.99
CA GLU A 102 -9.41 -9.15 10.95
C GLU A 102 -10.61 -8.38 10.42
N THR A 103 -11.10 -8.79 9.25
CA THR A 103 -12.30 -8.24 8.62
C THR A 103 -13.24 -9.41 8.37
N PRO A 104 -14.43 -9.46 8.99
CA PRO A 104 -15.39 -10.53 8.74
C PRO A 104 -15.64 -10.71 7.24
N ASP A 105 -15.62 -11.95 6.78
CA ASP A 105 -15.89 -12.35 5.39
C ASP A 105 -14.92 -11.82 4.32
N VAL A 106 -13.84 -11.11 4.71
CA VAL A 106 -12.79 -10.65 3.80
C VAL A 106 -11.45 -11.23 4.25
N PRO A 107 -10.95 -12.29 3.60
CA PRO A 107 -9.65 -12.86 3.92
C PRO A 107 -8.51 -11.94 3.48
N ASP A 108 -7.32 -12.22 4.01
CA ASP A 108 -6.06 -11.63 3.56
C ASP A 108 -6.08 -10.10 3.55
N THR A 109 -6.45 -9.50 4.69
CA THR A 109 -6.45 -8.05 4.85
C THR A 109 -5.34 -7.54 5.76
N ILE A 110 -4.77 -6.40 5.37
CA ILE A 110 -3.72 -5.70 6.10
C ILE A 110 -4.05 -4.22 6.25
N THR A 111 -3.47 -3.59 7.27
CA THR A 111 -3.34 -2.14 7.36
C THR A 111 -1.92 -1.74 6.99
N ILE A 112 -1.78 -0.57 6.36
CA ILE A 112 -0.48 -0.01 5.98
C ILE A 112 -0.38 1.35 6.66
N GLN A 113 0.46 1.45 7.69
CA GLN A 113 0.57 2.64 8.53
C GLN A 113 1.86 3.41 8.20
N ALA A 114 1.75 4.71 8.00
CA ALA A 114 2.86 5.62 7.71
C ALA A 114 3.58 6.08 8.99
N GLY A 115 2.86 6.14 10.11
CA GLY A 115 3.40 6.62 11.39
C GLY A 115 2.31 6.94 12.41
N THR A 116 2.67 7.64 13.47
CA THR A 116 1.76 8.11 14.53
C THR A 116 1.93 9.61 14.75
N LEU A 117 0.82 10.28 15.03
CA LEU A 117 0.78 11.63 15.60
C LEU A 117 0.14 11.54 17.00
N VAL A 118 0.20 12.61 17.79
CA VAL A 118 -0.39 12.61 19.14
C VAL A 118 -1.89 12.32 19.06
N GLY A 119 -2.31 11.15 19.57
CA GLY A 119 -3.71 10.69 19.57
C GLY A 119 -4.21 10.10 18.24
N GLU A 120 -3.37 10.04 17.21
CA GLU A 120 -3.76 9.69 15.85
C GLU A 120 -2.78 8.71 15.19
N ARG A 121 -3.30 7.84 14.32
CA ARG A 121 -2.50 6.93 13.50
C ARG A 121 -2.70 7.27 12.04
N LEU A 122 -1.61 7.27 11.29
CA LEU A 122 -1.60 7.67 9.89
C LEU A 122 -1.56 6.44 8.98
N TYR A 123 -2.54 6.27 8.11
CA TYR A 123 -2.70 5.07 7.27
C TYR A 123 -2.76 5.40 5.79
N ALA A 124 -2.21 4.53 4.95
CA ALA A 124 -2.40 4.58 3.51
C ALA A 124 -3.83 4.13 3.14
N ARG A 125 -4.53 4.91 2.32
CA ARG A 125 -5.89 4.64 1.83
C ARG A 125 -6.07 5.23 0.43
N ALA A 126 -6.95 4.65 -0.38
CA ALA A 126 -7.47 5.33 -1.58
C ALA A 126 -8.49 6.43 -1.23
N ASN A 127 -8.37 7.61 -1.83
CA ASN A 127 -9.35 8.70 -1.74
C ASN A 127 -10.36 8.66 -2.91
N ASP A 128 -11.32 9.60 -2.90
CA ASP A 128 -12.38 9.69 -3.91
C ASP A 128 -11.87 10.15 -5.30
N LYS A 129 -10.60 10.57 -5.39
CA LYS A 129 -9.89 10.88 -6.64
C LYS A 129 -9.10 9.69 -7.19
N ASN A 130 -9.28 8.51 -6.59
CA ASN A 130 -8.50 7.30 -6.86
C ASN A 130 -6.99 7.48 -6.62
N GLU A 131 -6.58 8.39 -5.75
CA GLU A 131 -5.19 8.54 -5.33
C GLU A 131 -4.97 7.77 -4.03
N VAL A 132 -3.80 7.16 -3.87
CA VAL A 132 -3.39 6.62 -2.58
C VAL A 132 -2.83 7.77 -1.76
N VAL A 133 -3.41 8.01 -0.59
CA VAL A 133 -3.06 9.10 0.32
C VAL A 133 -2.82 8.58 1.72
N VAL A 134 -2.12 9.36 2.53
CA VAL A 134 -2.02 9.17 3.98
C VAL A 134 -3.22 9.85 4.65
N ILE A 135 -4.04 9.12 5.39
CA ILE A 135 -5.14 9.68 6.19
C ILE A 135 -4.86 9.55 7.68
N SER A 136 -5.44 10.44 8.48
CA SER A 136 -5.41 10.33 9.94
C SER A 136 -6.65 9.62 10.47
N VAL A 137 -6.44 8.65 11.36
CA VAL A 137 -7.48 7.94 12.08
C VAL A 137 -7.25 8.15 13.57
N ARG A 138 -8.24 8.73 14.25
CA ARG A 138 -8.23 8.90 15.70
C ARG A 138 -8.40 7.56 16.40
N ALA A 139 -7.65 7.35 17.47
CA ALA A 139 -7.81 6.17 18.29
C ALA A 139 -9.18 6.18 18.99
N GLY A 140 -10.00 5.15 18.74
CA GLY A 140 -11.31 4.98 19.35
C GLY A 140 -11.88 3.59 19.06
N PRO A 141 -12.85 3.11 19.83
CA PRO A 141 -13.43 1.77 19.68
C PRO A 141 -14.13 1.59 18.32
N ASP A 142 -14.72 2.65 17.77
CA ASP A 142 -15.44 2.64 16.49
C ASP A 142 -14.64 3.20 15.32
N ALA A 143 -13.32 3.36 15.50
CA ALA A 143 -12.47 3.94 14.47
C ALA A 143 -12.32 2.99 13.27
N GLU A 144 -12.92 3.36 12.14
CA GLU A 144 -12.79 2.59 10.90
C GLU A 144 -11.40 2.81 10.29
N VAL A 145 -10.48 1.90 10.58
CA VAL A 145 -9.13 1.91 10.00
C VAL A 145 -9.19 1.38 8.55
N PRO A 146 -8.65 2.11 7.56
CA PRO A 146 -8.61 1.63 6.19
C PRO A 146 -7.76 0.36 6.07
N TYR A 147 -8.06 -0.47 5.08
CA TYR A 147 -7.34 -1.72 4.90
C TYR A 147 -7.16 -2.06 3.42
N TRP A 148 -6.26 -2.99 3.16
CA TRP A 148 -5.93 -3.47 1.84
C TRP A 148 -6.09 -4.98 1.86
N GLN A 149 -6.81 -5.51 0.87
CA GLN A 149 -6.76 -6.94 0.60
C GLN A 149 -5.50 -7.20 -0.23
N PHE A 150 -4.68 -8.16 0.18
CA PHE A 150 -3.46 -8.52 -0.52
C PHE A 150 -3.61 -9.89 -1.18
N GLU A 151 -3.08 -10.02 -2.39
CA GLU A 151 -3.03 -11.30 -3.10
C GLU A 151 -1.59 -11.56 -3.56
N PRO A 152 -0.99 -12.72 -3.23
CA PRO A 152 0.34 -13.06 -3.71
C PRO A 152 0.38 -13.11 -5.24
N PHE A 153 1.35 -12.40 -5.84
CA PHE A 153 1.63 -12.51 -7.26
C PHE A 153 2.53 -13.72 -7.51
N ILE A 154 1.97 -14.76 -8.11
CA ILE A 154 2.71 -15.96 -8.52
C ILE A 154 3.01 -15.83 -10.02
N LYS A 155 4.30 -15.73 -10.37
CA LYS A 155 4.70 -15.74 -11.77
C LYS A 155 4.49 -17.15 -12.32
N HIS A 156 3.76 -17.28 -13.44
CA HIS A 156 3.63 -18.57 -14.13
C HIS A 156 5.03 -19.09 -14.48
N GLY A 157 5.48 -20.13 -13.74
CA GLY A 157 6.82 -20.72 -13.86
C GLY A 157 7.48 -21.14 -12.53
N ASP A 158 6.95 -20.69 -11.38
CA ASP A 158 7.53 -20.98 -10.05
C ASP A 158 6.85 -22.15 -9.30
N LEU A 159 6.18 -23.07 -10.02
CA LEU A 159 5.58 -24.31 -9.48
C LEU A 159 6.32 -25.55 -9.97
#